data_AF-A0A0G0RM92-F1
#
_entry.id   AF-A0A0G0RM92-F1
#
_cell.length_a   1.000
_cell.length_b   1.000
_cell.length_c   1.000
_cell.angle_alpha   90.00
_cell.angle_beta   90.00
_cell.angle_gamma   90.00
#
_symmetry.space_group_name_H-M   'P 1'
#
loop_
_entity.id
_entity.type
_entity.pdbx_description
1 polymer ?
#
loop_
_entity_poly.entity_id
_entity_poly.type
_entity_poly.pdbx_seq_one_letter_code
_entity_poly.pdbx_strand_id
1 'polypeptide(L)'
;MNQSLTELDQIVGNLLICNDPALFKTMSSQLSRGNRFEKKNIKKYLLLSQSIMWCLKKILRYELYFNKFYPKTKQIPKIEALEHHVHAYLEDLTTLKNKLSHYIGTLKNDLNHIASNKTEINEALTWLNKKISKSFENVSQNRDPHRHRGYRFVDDFIAEGGFANTMLNTEGTRQMLSQNGVLKLQKQEEISFQKGKEYWSQNANKNYQQVLGLTNAVFEKTKGFLYRFLDIQPIDSAQFKK
;
A
#
# COMPACT_ATOMS: atom_id res chain seq x y z
N MET A 1 -6.56 -5.13 -18.97
CA MET A 1 -7.25 -5.99 -17.99
C MET A 1 -8.50 -5.27 -17.52
N ASN A 2 -9.69 -5.84 -17.74
CA ASN A 2 -10.92 -5.34 -17.13
C ASN A 2 -10.86 -5.68 -15.64
N GLN A 3 -10.46 -4.73 -14.80
CA GLN A 3 -10.54 -4.90 -13.36
C GLN A 3 -11.98 -4.70 -12.93
N SER A 4 -12.58 -5.74 -12.36
CA SER A 4 -13.81 -5.61 -11.59
C SER A 4 -13.59 -4.60 -10.46
N LEU A 5 -14.63 -3.82 -10.15
CA LEU A 5 -14.63 -2.89 -9.03
C LEU A 5 -14.32 -3.65 -7.72
N THR A 6 -13.34 -3.18 -6.96
CA THR A 6 -13.06 -3.73 -5.63
C THR A 6 -14.13 -3.29 -4.64
N GLU A 7 -14.25 -4.00 -3.51
CA GLU A 7 -15.13 -3.58 -2.40
C GLU A 7 -14.75 -2.20 -1.86
N LEU A 8 -13.45 -1.87 -1.90
CA LEU A 8 -12.98 -0.53 -1.55
C LEU A 8 -13.51 0.53 -2.53
N ASP A 9 -13.49 0.26 -3.84
CA ASP A 9 -14.03 1.19 -4.83
C ASP A 9 -15.53 1.40 -4.63
N GLN A 10 -16.28 0.34 -4.34
CA GLN A 10 -17.72 0.42 -4.05
C GLN A 10 -18.00 1.25 -2.80
N ILE A 11 -17.27 1.01 -1.71
CA ILE A 11 -17.42 1.77 -0.47
C ILE A 11 -17.10 3.25 -0.68
N VAL A 12 -15.99 3.56 -1.38
CA VAL A 12 -15.64 4.95 -1.70
C VAL A 12 -16.73 5.61 -2.54
N GLY A 13 -17.26 4.91 -3.55
CA GLY A 13 -18.37 5.40 -4.37
C GLY A 13 -19.61 5.75 -3.54
N ASN A 14 -20.05 4.84 -2.67
CA ASN A 14 -21.22 5.06 -1.82
C ASN A 14 -20.99 6.23 -0.85
N LEU A 15 -19.82 6.31 -0.24
CA LEU A 15 -19.49 7.41 0.68
C LEU A 15 -19.39 8.77 -0.04
N LEU A 16 -18.92 8.80 -1.29
CA LEU A 16 -18.91 10.01 -2.11
C LEU A 16 -20.34 10.51 -2.37
N ILE A 17 -21.22 9.61 -2.79
CA ILE A 17 -22.64 9.92 -3.03
C ILE A 17 -23.30 10.45 -1.75
N CYS A 18 -23.07 9.78 -0.60
CA CYS A 18 -23.62 10.23 0.67
C CYS A 18 -23.03 11.57 1.16
N ASN A 19 -21.81 11.92 0.75
CA ASN A 19 -21.18 13.17 1.15
C ASN A 19 -21.58 14.36 0.26
N ASP A 20 -22.02 14.11 -0.97
CA ASP A 20 -22.47 15.12 -1.94
C ASP A 20 -23.95 15.47 -1.74
N PRO A 21 -24.29 16.73 -1.39
CA PRO A 21 -25.68 17.14 -1.18
C PRO A 21 -26.60 16.96 -2.40
N ALA A 22 -26.08 17.14 -3.63
CA ALA A 22 -26.88 17.05 -4.86
C ALA A 22 -27.21 15.60 -5.19
N LEU A 23 -26.24 14.69 -5.06
CA LEU A 23 -26.45 13.26 -5.27
C LEU A 23 -27.30 12.66 -4.14
N PHE A 24 -27.04 13.06 -2.89
CA PHE A 24 -27.78 12.60 -1.72
C PHE A 24 -29.29 12.91 -1.80
N LYS A 25 -29.67 14.11 -2.24
CA LYS A 25 -31.09 14.51 -2.37
C LYS A 25 -31.84 13.64 -3.40
N THR A 26 -31.14 13.22 -4.44
CA THR A 26 -31.69 12.33 -5.48
C THR A 26 -31.85 10.89 -4.97
N MET A 27 -31.09 10.51 -3.94
CA MET A 27 -30.99 9.14 -3.45
C MET A 27 -31.47 8.98 -1.99
N SER A 28 -32.21 9.96 -1.46
CA SER A 28 -32.64 9.99 -0.05
C SER A 28 -33.55 8.82 0.36
N SER A 29 -34.12 8.09 -0.61
CA SER A 29 -34.84 6.83 -0.39
C SER A 29 -33.93 5.66 0.03
N GLN A 30 -32.60 5.81 -0.10
CA GLN A 30 -31.60 4.78 0.18
C GLN A 30 -30.99 4.88 1.59
N LEU A 31 -31.48 5.79 2.42
CA LEU A 31 -31.20 5.78 3.86
C LEU A 31 -32.06 4.70 4.52
N SER A 32 -31.46 3.86 5.38
CA SER A 32 -32.26 3.13 6.35
C SER A 32 -32.93 4.20 7.23
N ARG A 33 -34.26 4.21 7.28
CA ARG A 33 -35.02 5.23 8.02
C ARG A 33 -34.60 5.23 9.50
N GLY A 34 -33.76 6.18 9.88
CA GLY A 34 -33.28 6.39 11.24
C GLY A 34 -32.65 7.78 11.39
N ASN A 35 -32.95 8.47 12.48
CA ASN A 35 -32.53 9.86 12.75
C ASN A 35 -31.03 10.04 13.06
N ARG A 36 -30.13 9.24 12.46
CA ARG A 36 -28.70 9.18 12.82
C ARG A 36 -27.70 9.36 11.67
N PHE A 37 -28.14 9.92 10.54
CA PHE A 37 -27.20 10.29 9.47
C PHE A 37 -26.22 11.38 9.94
N GLU A 38 -25.03 10.97 10.35
CA GLU A 38 -23.96 11.90 10.78
C GLU A 38 -22.99 12.15 9.62
N LYS A 39 -23.20 13.25 8.89
CA LYS A 39 -22.32 13.67 7.78
C LYS A 39 -20.84 13.73 8.16
N LYS A 40 -20.53 14.07 9.42
CA LYS A 40 -19.16 14.05 9.96
C LYS A 40 -18.53 12.65 9.90
N ASN A 41 -19.28 11.60 10.23
CA ASN A 41 -18.80 10.22 10.17
C ASN A 41 -18.64 9.75 8.73
N ILE A 42 -19.58 10.09 7.83
CA ILE A 42 -19.42 9.82 6.38
C ILE A 42 -18.11 10.41 5.87
N LYS A 43 -17.87 11.71 6.14
CA LYS A 43 -16.63 12.39 5.73
C LYS A 43 -15.37 11.74 6.32
N LYS A 44 -15.41 11.34 7.59
CA LYS A 44 -14.31 10.63 8.27
C LYS A 44 -13.95 9.34 7.53
N TYR A 45 -14.93 8.48 7.28
CA TYR A 45 -14.70 7.20 6.60
C TYR A 45 -14.37 7.35 5.12
N LEU A 46 -14.91 8.36 4.45
CA LEU A 46 -14.54 8.69 3.08
C LEU A 46 -13.04 9.01 2.98
N LEU A 47 -12.53 9.86 3.88
CA LEU A 47 -11.10 10.22 3.91
C LEU A 47 -10.21 9.00 4.22
N LEU A 48 -10.61 8.16 5.18
CA LEU A 48 -9.88 6.93 5.51
C LEU A 48 -9.80 5.98 4.30
N SER A 49 -10.94 5.69 3.68
CA SER A 49 -11.03 4.78 2.53
C SER A 49 -10.30 5.34 1.30
N GLN A 50 -10.41 6.63 1.02
CA GLN A 50 -9.65 7.28 -0.05
C GLN A 50 -8.14 7.19 0.18
N SER A 51 -7.68 7.48 1.40
CA SER A 51 -6.27 7.37 1.79
C SER A 51 -5.73 5.95 1.59
N ILE A 52 -6.53 4.91 1.91
CA ILE A 52 -6.16 3.52 1.66
C ILE A 52 -6.13 3.23 0.16
N MET A 53 -7.16 3.65 -0.59
CA MET A 53 -7.26 3.45 -2.04
C MET A 53 -6.07 4.06 -2.79
N TRP A 54 -5.65 5.26 -2.41
CA TRP A 54 -4.50 5.94 -3.03
C TRP A 54 -3.20 5.18 -2.76
N CYS A 55 -2.99 4.74 -1.52
CA CYS A 55 -1.83 3.94 -1.14
C CYS A 55 -1.80 2.60 -1.90
N LEU A 56 -2.93 1.90 -1.97
CA LEU A 56 -3.07 0.66 -2.75
C LEU A 56 -2.72 0.90 -4.23
N LYS A 57 -3.34 1.90 -4.88
CA LYS A 57 -3.09 2.22 -6.30
C LYS A 57 -1.63 2.54 -6.58
N LYS A 58 -0.91 3.15 -5.63
CA LYS A 58 0.53 3.38 -5.73
C LYS A 58 1.32 2.07 -5.65
N ILE A 59 1.03 1.22 -4.65
CA ILE A 59 1.70 -0.08 -4.46
C ILE A 59 1.57 -0.96 -5.71
N LEU A 60 0.37 -1.01 -6.30
CA LEU A 60 0.08 -1.81 -7.49
C LEU A 60 0.82 -1.36 -8.77
N ARG A 61 1.52 -0.21 -8.73
CA ARG A 61 2.32 0.30 -9.85
C ARG A 61 3.82 0.01 -9.72
N TYR A 62 4.29 -0.58 -8.62
CA TYR A 62 5.73 -0.72 -8.39
C TYR A 62 6.45 -1.64 -9.39
N GLU A 63 5.77 -2.64 -9.95
CA GLU A 63 6.33 -3.40 -11.08
C GLU A 63 6.73 -2.47 -12.24
N LEU A 64 5.91 -1.47 -12.55
CA LEU A 64 6.22 -0.47 -13.57
C LEU A 64 7.39 0.42 -13.15
N TYR A 65 7.46 0.80 -11.87
CA TYR A 65 8.55 1.63 -11.33
C TYR A 65 9.90 0.93 -11.40
N PHE A 66 9.97 -0.32 -10.96
CA PHE A 66 11.17 -1.15 -11.11
C PHE A 66 11.55 -1.39 -12.57
N ASN A 67 10.61 -1.36 -13.53
CA ASN A 67 10.96 -1.62 -14.92
C ASN A 67 11.40 -0.40 -15.71
N LYS A 68 10.81 0.77 -15.45
CA LYS A 68 10.86 1.90 -16.39
C LYS A 68 11.49 3.19 -15.85
N PHE A 69 11.60 3.36 -14.54
CA PHE A 69 11.93 4.67 -13.95
C PHE A 69 13.37 4.70 -13.44
N TYR A 70 14.32 4.97 -14.34
CA TYR A 70 15.73 5.15 -13.99
C TYR A 70 16.29 6.44 -14.59
N PRO A 71 17.24 7.09 -13.91
CA PRO A 71 17.85 8.31 -14.40
C PRO A 71 18.53 8.07 -15.75
N LYS A 72 18.27 8.98 -16.70
CA LYS A 72 18.96 9.01 -18.00
C LYS A 72 20.35 9.67 -17.90
N THR A 73 20.54 10.48 -16.86
CA THR A 73 21.76 11.21 -16.55
C THR A 73 22.65 10.40 -15.61
N LYS A 74 23.97 10.55 -15.72
CA LYS A 74 24.95 9.87 -14.84
C LYS A 74 25.03 10.45 -13.41
N GLN A 75 24.22 11.44 -13.07
CA GLN A 75 24.26 12.08 -11.75
C GLN A 75 23.82 11.17 -10.61
N ILE A 76 22.90 10.23 -10.88
CA ILE A 76 22.44 9.23 -9.92
C ILE A 76 22.69 7.85 -10.55
N PRO A 77 23.55 7.01 -9.96
CA PRO A 77 23.76 5.63 -10.39
C PRO A 77 22.44 4.85 -10.42
N LYS A 78 22.29 3.95 -11.39
CA LYS A 78 21.06 3.14 -11.51
C LYS A 78 20.85 2.25 -10.29
N ILE A 79 21.92 1.77 -9.66
CA ILE A 79 21.85 0.94 -8.47
C ILE A 79 21.31 1.72 -7.26
N GLU A 80 21.72 2.98 -7.11
CA GLU A 80 21.20 3.88 -6.08
C GLU A 80 19.72 4.19 -6.33
N ALA A 81 19.34 4.44 -7.59
CA ALA A 81 17.94 4.60 -7.95
C ALA A 81 17.09 3.34 -7.66
N LEU A 82 17.65 2.14 -7.88
CA LEU A 82 16.99 0.89 -7.53
C LEU A 82 16.79 0.76 -6.01
N GLU A 83 17.83 1.07 -5.21
CA GLU A 83 17.75 1.09 -3.74
C GLU A 83 16.63 2.02 -3.26
N HIS A 84 16.55 3.23 -3.80
CA HIS A 84 15.47 4.16 -3.48
C HIS A 84 14.08 3.62 -3.81
N HIS A 85 13.90 2.96 -4.97
CA HIS A 85 12.61 2.35 -5.32
C HIS A 85 12.22 1.22 -4.37
N VAL A 86 13.18 0.39 -3.95
CA VAL A 86 12.94 -0.69 -2.98
C VAL A 86 12.52 -0.11 -1.63
N HIS A 87 13.22 0.91 -1.14
CA HIS A 87 12.85 1.59 0.10
C HIS A 87 11.44 2.19 0.04
N ALA A 88 11.12 2.90 -1.03
CA ALA A 88 9.80 3.48 -1.23
C ALA A 88 8.71 2.41 -1.30
N TYR A 89 8.97 1.27 -1.96
CA TYR A 89 8.05 0.15 -2.05
C TYR A 89 7.73 -0.45 -0.68
N LEU A 90 8.75 -0.78 0.10
CA LEU A 90 8.59 -1.35 1.44
C LEU A 90 7.94 -0.36 2.41
N GLU A 91 8.21 0.94 2.24
CA GLU A 91 7.54 2.00 2.98
C GLU A 91 6.06 2.10 2.67
N ASP A 92 5.69 2.07 1.40
CA ASP A 92 4.29 2.12 1.01
C ASP A 92 3.53 0.89 1.50
N LEU A 93 4.13 -0.31 1.44
CA LEU A 93 3.54 -1.53 2.03
C LEU A 93 3.31 -1.38 3.54
N THR A 94 4.29 -0.83 4.26
CA THR A 94 4.15 -0.53 5.70
C THR A 94 3.05 0.51 5.96
N THR A 95 2.97 1.52 5.10
CA THR A 95 1.94 2.56 5.17
C THR A 95 0.55 1.99 4.94
N LEU A 96 0.39 1.07 3.99
CA LEU A 96 -0.87 0.37 3.75
C LEU A 96 -1.29 -0.45 4.99
N LYS A 97 -0.37 -1.24 5.56
CA LYS A 97 -0.60 -1.97 6.82
C LYS A 97 -1.16 -1.03 7.89
N ASN A 98 -0.47 0.08 8.14
CA ASN A 98 -0.84 1.03 9.19
C ASN A 98 -2.20 1.68 8.91
N LYS A 99 -2.49 2.04 7.66
CA LYS A 99 -3.79 2.63 7.27
C LYS A 99 -4.94 1.63 7.44
N LEU A 100 -4.75 0.36 7.06
CA LEU A 100 -5.74 -0.70 7.28
C LEU A 100 -6.00 -0.94 8.77
N SER A 101 -4.93 -1.04 9.57
CA SER A 101 -5.04 -1.17 11.03
C SER A 101 -5.73 0.03 11.68
N HIS A 102 -5.41 1.25 11.23
CA HIS A 102 -6.07 2.46 11.72
C HIS A 102 -7.56 2.47 11.39
N TYR A 103 -7.94 2.15 10.14
CA TYR A 103 -9.35 2.03 9.74
C TYR A 103 -10.11 1.03 10.62
N ILE A 104 -9.54 -0.16 10.87
CA ILE A 104 -10.17 -1.17 11.75
C ILE A 104 -10.28 -0.66 13.18
N GLY A 105 -9.24 0.01 13.70
CA GLY A 105 -9.24 0.60 15.03
C GLY A 105 -10.32 1.68 15.20
N THR A 106 -10.45 2.56 14.20
CA THR A 106 -11.52 3.58 14.17
C THR A 106 -12.90 2.93 14.16
N LEU A 107 -13.12 1.93 13.29
CA LEU A 107 -14.38 1.20 13.21
C LEU A 107 -14.72 0.48 14.51
N LYS A 108 -13.74 -0.17 15.13
CA LYS A 108 -13.88 -0.82 16.43
C LYS A 108 -14.35 0.15 17.50
N ASN A 109 -13.68 1.30 17.63
CA ASN A 109 -14.01 2.30 18.64
C ASN A 109 -15.41 2.87 18.41
N ASP A 110 -15.72 3.23 17.18
CA ASP A 110 -17.03 3.77 16.80
C ASP A 110 -18.18 2.78 17.07
N LEU A 111 -18.01 1.51 16.72
CA LEU A 111 -19.01 0.47 16.99
C LEU A 111 -19.19 0.23 18.49
N ASN A 112 -18.13 0.29 19.30
CA ASN A 112 -18.22 0.12 20.75
C ASN A 112 -19.09 1.19 21.44
N HIS A 113 -19.29 2.34 20.81
CA HIS A 113 -20.19 3.37 21.33
C HIS A 113 -21.67 3.06 21.10
N ILE A 114 -22.00 2.24 20.09
CA ILE A 114 -23.39 2.05 19.65
C ILE A 114 -23.90 0.60 19.72
N ALA A 115 -23.00 -0.39 19.69
CA ALA A 115 -23.35 -1.79 19.60
C ALA A 115 -23.61 -2.40 20.99
N SER A 116 -24.62 -3.27 21.08
CA SER A 116 -24.89 -4.09 22.26
C SER A 116 -23.95 -5.29 22.37
N ASN A 117 -23.49 -5.82 21.23
CA ASN A 117 -22.60 -7.00 21.11
C ASN A 117 -21.12 -6.60 20.98
N LYS A 118 -20.62 -5.81 21.95
CA LYS A 118 -19.28 -5.22 21.90
C LYS A 118 -18.17 -6.27 21.89
N THR A 119 -18.34 -7.36 22.64
CA THR A 119 -17.32 -8.40 22.79
C THR A 119 -17.03 -9.08 21.47
N GLU A 120 -18.07 -9.53 20.77
CA GLU A 120 -17.97 -10.24 19.49
C GLU A 120 -17.38 -9.34 18.39
N ILE A 121 -17.78 -8.07 18.35
CA ILE A 121 -17.21 -7.08 17.42
C ILE A 121 -15.72 -6.87 17.71
N ASN A 122 -15.37 -6.72 18.98
CA ASN A 122 -13.98 -6.51 19.39
C ASN A 122 -13.10 -7.71 19.04
N GLU A 123 -13.58 -8.93 19.24
CA GLU A 123 -12.88 -10.16 18.87
C GLU A 123 -12.68 -10.26 17.36
N ALA A 124 -13.75 -10.06 16.58
CA ALA A 124 -13.71 -10.14 15.11
C ALA A 124 -12.74 -9.13 14.51
N LEU A 125 -12.82 -7.86 14.93
CA LEU A 125 -11.94 -6.80 14.43
C LEU A 125 -10.49 -6.94 14.92
N THR A 126 -10.29 -7.44 16.13
CA THR A 126 -8.94 -7.74 16.64
C THR A 126 -8.30 -8.90 15.87
N TRP A 127 -9.06 -9.95 15.58
CA TRP A 127 -8.61 -11.07 14.74
C TRP A 127 -8.23 -10.59 13.34
N LEU A 128 -9.06 -9.74 12.72
CA LEU A 128 -8.77 -9.18 11.39
C LEU A 128 -7.50 -8.33 11.40
N ASN A 129 -7.30 -7.49 12.44
CA ASN A 129 -6.09 -6.70 12.57
C ASN A 129 -4.83 -7.58 12.75
N LYS A 130 -4.92 -8.68 13.51
CA LYS A 130 -3.83 -9.66 13.63
C LYS A 130 -3.50 -10.31 12.29
N LYS A 131 -4.52 -10.62 11.46
CA LYS A 131 -4.32 -11.16 10.10
C LYS A 131 -3.59 -10.17 9.19
N ILE A 132 -3.96 -8.88 9.23
CA ILE A 132 -3.22 -7.84 8.50
C ILE A 132 -1.76 -7.80 8.96
N SER A 133 -1.51 -7.71 10.28
CA SER A 133 -0.13 -7.68 10.79
C SER A 133 0.69 -8.88 10.32
N LYS A 134 0.12 -10.09 10.36
CA LYS A 134 0.78 -11.31 9.89
C LYS A 134 1.09 -11.28 8.39
N SER A 135 0.18 -10.76 7.56
CA SER A 135 0.41 -10.63 6.11
C SER A 135 1.55 -9.68 5.75
N PHE A 136 1.88 -8.72 6.63
CA PHE A 136 2.98 -7.77 6.45
C PHE A 136 4.18 -8.04 7.36
N GLU A 137 4.24 -9.19 8.03
CA GLU A 137 5.28 -9.52 9.01
C GLU A 137 6.67 -9.51 8.39
N ASN A 138 6.83 -10.16 7.22
CA ASN A 138 8.11 -10.17 6.48
C ASN A 138 8.58 -8.76 6.11
N VAL A 139 7.67 -7.85 5.73
CA VAL A 139 8.03 -6.46 5.42
C VAL A 139 8.46 -5.74 6.69
N SER A 140 7.75 -5.97 7.80
CA SER A 140 8.03 -5.32 9.08
C SER A 140 9.38 -5.78 9.65
N GLN A 141 9.67 -7.08 9.62
CA GLN A 141 10.93 -7.65 10.10
C GLN A 141 12.15 -7.16 9.29
N ASN A 142 12.01 -6.98 7.98
CA ASN A 142 13.10 -6.55 7.10
C ASN A 142 13.20 -5.04 6.90
N ARG A 143 12.24 -4.23 7.41
CA ARG A 143 12.26 -2.77 7.27
C ARG A 143 12.39 -2.03 8.59
N ASP A 144 11.67 -2.46 9.63
CA ASP A 144 11.60 -1.73 10.89
C ASP A 144 12.98 -1.60 11.59
N PRO A 145 13.88 -2.60 11.54
CA PRO A 145 15.26 -2.42 12.02
C PRO A 145 16.03 -1.35 11.25
N HIS A 146 15.81 -1.22 9.94
CA HIS A 146 16.50 -0.27 9.07
C HIS A 146 15.98 1.17 9.24
N ARG A 147 14.70 1.32 9.59
CA ARG A 147 14.09 2.63 9.86
C ARG A 147 14.55 3.25 11.19
N HIS A 148 14.83 2.41 12.19
CA HIS A 148 15.08 2.88 13.57
C HIS A 148 16.54 2.74 14.03
N ARG A 149 17.36 1.89 13.40
CA ARG A 149 18.73 1.61 13.88
C ARG A 149 19.83 1.92 12.86
N GLY A 150 19.50 2.54 11.73
CA GLY A 150 20.50 3.00 10.74
C GLY A 150 21.21 1.88 9.97
N TYR A 151 20.69 0.65 9.99
CA TYR A 151 21.23 -0.44 9.18
C TYR A 151 20.99 -0.19 7.69
N ARG A 152 22.00 -0.40 6.84
CA ARG A 152 21.81 -0.49 5.38
C ARG A 152 20.97 -1.71 5.04
N PHE A 153 20.07 -1.58 4.06
CA PHE A 153 19.25 -2.69 3.58
C PHE A 153 20.16 -3.72 2.90
N VAL A 154 20.17 -4.96 3.40
CA VAL A 154 21.06 -6.02 2.90
C VAL A 154 20.26 -6.90 1.92
N ASP A 155 19.93 -6.31 0.77
CA ASP A 155 19.63 -7.10 -0.42
C ASP A 155 20.94 -7.30 -1.18
N ASP A 156 21.28 -8.56 -1.42
CA ASP A 156 22.60 -8.93 -1.97
C ASP A 156 22.90 -8.20 -3.28
N PHE A 157 21.88 -7.97 -4.13
CA PHE A 157 22.06 -7.26 -5.38
C PHE A 157 22.36 -5.77 -5.17
N ILE A 158 21.63 -5.13 -4.25
CA ILE A 158 21.88 -3.72 -3.90
C ILE A 158 23.25 -3.57 -3.24
N ALA A 159 23.61 -4.46 -2.31
CA ALA A 159 24.88 -4.42 -1.61
C ALA A 159 26.07 -4.61 -2.56
N GLU A 160 26.02 -5.63 -3.43
CA GLU A 160 27.07 -5.90 -4.40
C GLU A 160 27.22 -4.77 -5.43
N GLY A 161 26.10 -4.28 -5.97
CA GLY A 161 26.13 -3.18 -6.94
C GLY A 161 26.57 -1.86 -6.32
N GLY A 162 26.12 -1.57 -5.09
CA GLY A 162 26.53 -0.39 -4.33
C GLY A 162 28.00 -0.42 -3.97
N PHE A 163 28.54 -1.59 -3.61
CA PHE A 163 29.98 -1.79 -3.41
C PHE A 163 30.76 -1.50 -4.69
N ALA A 164 30.37 -2.11 -5.82
CA ALA A 164 31.03 -1.90 -7.09
C ALA A 164 31.03 -0.42 -7.51
N ASN A 165 29.86 0.24 -7.41
CA ASN A 165 29.71 1.67 -7.68
C ASN A 165 30.58 2.54 -6.76
N THR A 166 30.69 2.20 -5.47
CA THR A 166 31.54 2.93 -4.51
C THR A 166 33.02 2.83 -4.90
N MET A 167 33.49 1.64 -5.25
CA MET A 167 34.89 1.42 -5.67
C MET A 167 35.23 2.16 -6.98
N LEU A 168 34.27 2.28 -7.90
CA LEU A 168 34.43 2.97 -9.18
C LEU A 168 34.43 4.50 -9.08
N ASN A 169 33.73 5.06 -8.09
CA ASN A 169 33.53 6.52 -7.95
C ASN A 169 34.33 7.15 -6.81
N THR A 170 34.97 6.36 -5.96
CA THR A 170 35.90 6.87 -4.93
C THR A 170 37.26 7.09 -5.57
N GLU A 171 37.74 8.34 -5.61
CA GLU A 171 38.96 8.73 -6.32
C GLU A 171 40.19 7.92 -5.92
N GLY A 172 40.46 7.78 -4.61
CA GLY A 172 41.59 6.99 -4.10
C GLY A 172 41.51 5.51 -4.49
N THR A 173 40.35 4.89 -4.37
CA THR A 173 40.16 3.49 -4.74
C THR A 173 40.29 3.29 -6.26
N ARG A 174 39.70 4.19 -7.05
CA ARG A 174 39.69 4.09 -8.51
C ARG A 174 41.10 4.15 -9.10
N GLN A 175 41.98 4.98 -8.54
CA GLN A 175 43.37 5.10 -8.98
C GLN A 175 44.19 3.82 -8.69
N MET A 176 43.79 3.02 -7.70
CA MET A 176 44.46 1.75 -7.36
C MET A 176 43.98 0.57 -8.22
N LEU A 177 42.92 0.74 -9.04
CA LEU A 177 42.39 -0.31 -9.88
C LEU A 177 43.12 -0.38 -11.22
N SER A 178 43.51 -1.59 -11.63
CA SER A 178 43.90 -1.84 -13.02
C SER A 178 42.72 -1.63 -13.98
N GLN A 179 42.99 -1.42 -15.26
CA GLN A 179 41.94 -1.33 -16.28
C GLN A 179 41.02 -2.56 -16.29
N ASN A 180 41.58 -3.76 -16.10
CA ASN A 180 40.81 -5.00 -15.96
C ASN A 180 39.94 -5.00 -14.68
N GLY A 181 40.44 -4.43 -13.57
CA GLY A 181 39.69 -4.26 -12.33
C GLY A 181 38.49 -3.32 -12.50
N VAL A 182 38.68 -2.20 -13.20
CA VAL A 182 37.59 -1.27 -13.54
C VAL A 182 36.51 -1.95 -14.37
N LEU A 183 36.89 -2.66 -15.44
CA LEU A 183 35.93 -3.39 -16.30
C LEU A 183 35.16 -4.46 -15.52
N LYS A 184 35.84 -5.18 -14.62
CA LYS A 184 35.21 -6.20 -13.77
C LYS A 184 34.16 -5.60 -12.85
N LEU A 185 34.47 -4.47 -12.20
CA LEU A 185 33.54 -3.78 -11.31
C LEU A 185 32.36 -3.17 -12.07
N GLN A 186 32.58 -2.58 -13.24
CA GLN A 186 31.49 -2.08 -14.10
C GLN A 186 30.52 -3.20 -14.50
N LYS A 187 31.08 -4.36 -14.88
CA LYS A 187 30.28 -5.54 -15.20
C LYS A 187 29.51 -6.06 -13.99
N GLN A 188 30.14 -6.07 -12.82
CA GLN A 188 29.50 -6.46 -11.57
C GLN A 188 28.33 -5.53 -11.22
N GLU A 189 28.53 -4.21 -11.26
CA GLU A 189 27.48 -3.22 -11.00
C GLU A 189 26.27 -3.42 -11.93
N GLU A 190 26.50 -3.57 -13.24
CA GLU A 190 25.41 -3.77 -14.21
C GLU A 190 24.69 -5.10 -14.00
N ILE A 191 25.42 -6.20 -13.72
CA ILE A 191 24.80 -7.51 -13.42
C ILE A 191 23.95 -7.43 -12.16
N SER A 192 24.48 -6.85 -11.08
CA SER A 192 23.75 -6.72 -9.81
C SER A 192 22.52 -5.84 -9.99
N PHE A 193 22.62 -4.74 -10.75
CA PHE A 193 21.47 -3.90 -11.10
C PHE A 193 20.38 -4.69 -11.84
N GLN A 194 20.72 -5.43 -12.89
CA GLN A 194 19.72 -6.16 -13.68
C GLN A 194 19.05 -7.27 -12.85
N LYS A 195 19.82 -8.02 -12.07
CA LYS A 195 19.29 -9.05 -11.17
C LYS A 195 18.37 -8.47 -10.10
N GLY A 196 18.79 -7.38 -9.44
CA GLY A 196 17.99 -6.71 -8.42
C GLY A 196 16.70 -6.14 -9.00
N LYS A 197 16.79 -5.47 -10.16
CA LYS A 197 15.62 -4.96 -10.89
C LYS A 197 14.63 -6.08 -11.20
N GLU A 198 15.08 -7.20 -11.77
CA GLU A 198 14.22 -8.32 -12.13
C GLU A 198 13.58 -8.94 -10.87
N TYR A 199 14.38 -9.21 -9.84
CA TYR A 199 13.93 -9.77 -8.57
C TYR A 199 12.81 -8.92 -7.93
N TRP A 200 13.04 -7.61 -7.80
CA TRP A 200 12.07 -6.70 -7.18
C TRP A 200 10.84 -6.47 -8.04
N SER A 201 10.99 -6.43 -9.37
CA SER A 201 9.85 -6.41 -10.30
C SER A 201 8.98 -7.66 -10.15
N GLN A 202 9.59 -8.84 -10.13
CA GLN A 202 8.86 -10.11 -9.97
C GLN A 202 8.17 -10.18 -8.61
N ASN A 203 8.83 -9.75 -7.54
CA ASN A 203 8.22 -9.70 -6.22
C ASN A 203 7.05 -8.70 -6.17
N ALA A 204 7.19 -7.52 -6.77
CA ALA A 204 6.09 -6.55 -6.86
C ALA A 204 4.88 -7.13 -7.60
N ASN A 205 5.12 -7.84 -8.71
CA ASN A 205 4.06 -8.51 -9.47
C ASN A 205 3.41 -9.67 -8.68
N LYS A 206 4.20 -10.54 -8.03
CA LYS A 206 3.67 -11.61 -7.17
C LYS A 206 2.83 -11.06 -6.02
N ASN A 207 3.29 -9.97 -5.41
CA ASN A 207 2.60 -9.32 -4.30
C ASN A 207 1.34 -8.57 -4.73
N TYR A 208 1.20 -8.25 -6.03
CA TYR A 208 0.06 -7.50 -6.58
C TYR A 208 -1.27 -8.12 -6.12
N GLN A 209 -1.47 -9.41 -6.40
CA GLN A 209 -2.72 -10.11 -6.11
C GLN A 209 -2.94 -10.28 -4.62
N GLN A 210 -1.86 -10.49 -3.86
CA GLN A 210 -1.94 -10.67 -2.41
C GLN A 210 -2.35 -9.38 -1.70
N VAL A 211 -1.74 -8.25 -2.07
CA VAL A 211 -2.04 -6.94 -1.48
C VAL A 211 -3.45 -6.47 -1.87
N LEU A 212 -3.82 -6.65 -3.14
CA LEU A 212 -5.17 -6.35 -3.62
C LEU A 212 -6.22 -7.23 -2.91
N GLY A 213 -5.99 -8.55 -2.88
CA GLY A 213 -6.90 -9.51 -2.25
C GLY A 213 -7.05 -9.29 -0.75
N LEU A 214 -5.96 -9.03 -0.03
CA LEU A 214 -6.00 -8.68 1.39
C LEU A 214 -6.82 -7.42 1.63
N THR A 215 -6.54 -6.36 0.86
CA THR A 215 -7.27 -5.10 1.00
C THR A 215 -8.77 -5.31 0.74
N ASN A 216 -9.11 -6.04 -0.33
CA ASN A 216 -10.49 -6.35 -0.65
C ASN A 216 -11.19 -7.14 0.47
N ALA A 217 -10.52 -8.17 1.00
CA ALA A 217 -11.06 -8.99 2.09
C ALA A 217 -11.29 -8.19 3.38
N VAL A 218 -10.45 -7.19 3.68
CA VAL A 218 -10.68 -6.29 4.82
C VAL A 218 -11.96 -5.49 4.63
N PHE A 219 -12.17 -4.90 3.46
CA PHE A 219 -13.37 -4.11 3.19
C PHE A 219 -14.62 -4.98 3.08
N GLU A 220 -14.55 -6.16 2.46
CA GLU A 220 -15.65 -7.13 2.42
C GLU A 220 -16.13 -7.52 3.83
N LYS A 221 -15.18 -7.84 4.73
CA LYS A 221 -15.49 -8.25 6.11
C LYS A 221 -15.97 -7.10 7.00
N THR A 222 -15.70 -5.85 6.63
CA THR A 222 -16.04 -4.68 7.45
C THR A 222 -17.21 -3.86 6.90
N LYS A 223 -17.58 -4.03 5.62
CA LYS A 223 -18.64 -3.30 4.93
C LYS A 223 -19.96 -3.29 5.70
N GLY A 224 -20.41 -4.47 6.15
CA GLY A 224 -21.67 -4.59 6.89
C GLY A 224 -21.68 -3.79 8.19
N PHE A 225 -20.57 -3.81 8.93
CA PHE A 225 -20.44 -3.02 10.15
C PHE A 225 -20.40 -1.52 9.86
N LEU A 226 -19.61 -1.12 8.86
CA LEU A 226 -19.50 0.27 8.43
C LEU A 226 -20.86 0.84 8.03
N TYR A 227 -21.60 0.13 7.18
CA TYR A 227 -22.86 0.61 6.64
C TYR A 227 -23.95 0.70 7.70
N ARG A 228 -23.99 -0.26 8.64
CA ARG A 228 -24.87 -0.18 9.80
C ARG A 228 -24.50 0.99 10.73
N PHE A 229 -23.21 1.22 10.96
CA PHE A 229 -22.74 2.34 11.78
C PHE A 229 -23.10 3.69 11.15
N LEU A 230 -22.97 3.82 9.84
CA LEU A 230 -23.23 5.04 9.09
C LEU A 230 -24.71 5.23 8.71
N ASP A 231 -25.54 4.23 8.94
CA ASP A 231 -26.96 4.19 8.56
C ASP A 231 -27.18 4.40 7.04
N ILE A 232 -26.37 3.72 6.23
CA ILE A 232 -26.42 3.79 4.76
C ILE A 232 -26.70 2.42 4.14
N GLN A 233 -27.45 2.38 3.04
CA GLN A 233 -27.61 1.16 2.25
C GLN A 233 -26.56 1.07 1.14
N PRO A 234 -26.15 -0.15 0.73
CA PRO A 234 -25.33 -0.33 -0.46
C PRO A 234 -26.07 0.20 -1.69
N ILE A 235 -25.42 1.08 -2.45
CA ILE A 235 -25.92 1.50 -3.74
C ILE A 235 -25.43 0.51 -4.79
N ASP A 236 -26.37 -0.18 -5.43
CA ASP A 236 -26.02 -1.14 -6.47
C ASP A 236 -25.65 -0.39 -7.74
N SER A 237 -24.44 -0.62 -8.25
CA SER A 237 -23.91 0.07 -9.44
C SER A 237 -24.76 -0.16 -10.70
N ALA A 238 -25.59 -1.22 -10.71
CA ALA A 238 -26.58 -1.48 -11.76
C ALA A 238 -27.67 -0.40 -11.87
N GLN A 239 -27.92 0.37 -10.80
CA GLN A 239 -28.93 1.43 -10.78
C GLN A 239 -28.51 2.69 -11.55
N PHE A 240 -27.23 2.81 -11.94
CA PHE A 240 -26.70 3.95 -12.69
C PHE A 240 -26.58 3.73 -14.21
N LYS A 241 -27.01 2.57 -14.73
CA LYS A 241 -27.03 2.27 -16.17
C LYS A 241 -28.30 2.77 -16.88
N LYS A 242 -28.86 3.91 -16.48
CA LYS A 242 -30.00 4.55 -17.17
C LYS A 242 -29.61 5.92 -17.69
#